data_AF-A0A6C0ABI9-F1
#
_entry.id   AF-A0A6C0ABI9-F1
#
_cell.length_a   1.000
_cell.length_b   1.000
_cell.length_c   1.000
_cell.angle_alpha   90.00
_cell.angle_beta   90.00
_cell.angle_gamma   90.00
#
_symmetry.space_group_name_H-M   'P 1'
#
loop_
_entity.id
_entity.type
_entity.pdbx_description
1 polymer ?
#
loop_
_entity_poly.entity_id
_entity_poly.type
_entity_poly.pdbx_seq_one_letter_code
_entity_poly.pdbx_strand_id
1 'polypeptide(L)'
;TYSDADRGSIQIEIEQLTDEINRIADQAQYNQMHMLSNKSASQNVRTAEELGMQPAKINTPASLSGSQASWTLRVHVGANQDEAIAVNIYAANVANLFSGEGAQTAQAAPVQEGVQQE
;
A
#
# COMPACT_ATOMS: atom_id res chain seq x y z
N THR A 1 -28.43 13.83 14.06
CA THR A 1 -27.53 12.68 14.32
C THR A 1 -28.01 11.50 13.52
N TYR A 2 -27.11 10.71 12.92
CA TYR A 2 -27.47 9.50 12.16
C TYR A 2 -28.19 8.46 13.04
N SER A 3 -29.06 7.65 12.45
CA SER A 3 -29.65 6.48 13.12
C SER A 3 -28.67 5.31 13.17
N ASP A 4 -28.97 4.26 13.94
CA ASP A 4 -28.18 3.02 13.94
C ASP A 4 -28.21 2.31 12.58
N ALA A 5 -29.35 2.35 11.88
CA ALA A 5 -29.48 1.80 10.54
C ALA A 5 -28.63 2.55 9.51
N ASP A 6 -28.56 3.88 9.60
CA ASP A 6 -27.70 4.70 8.74
C ASP A 6 -26.21 4.39 9.00
N ARG A 7 -25.83 4.28 10.29
CA ARG A 7 -24.47 3.87 10.69
C ARG A 7 -24.12 2.48 10.16
N GLY A 8 -25.07 1.53 10.20
CA GLY A 8 -24.88 0.20 9.64
C GLY A 8 -24.67 0.22 8.12
N SER A 9 -25.45 1.01 7.39
CA SER A 9 -25.28 1.17 5.93
C SER A 9 -23.91 1.75 5.56
N ILE A 10 -23.47 2.78 6.30
CA ILE A 10 -22.15 3.39 6.11
C ILE A 10 -21.03 2.37 6.39
N GLN A 11 -21.18 1.54 7.41
CA GLN A 11 -20.18 0.54 7.76
C GLN A 11 -19.98 -0.50 6.63
N ILE A 12 -21.06 -0.92 5.97
CA ILE A 12 -21.00 -1.84 4.82
C ILE A 12 -20.23 -1.21 3.65
N GLU A 13 -20.46 0.08 3.38
CA GLU A 13 -19.73 0.78 2.32
C GLU A 13 -18.23 0.87 2.64
N ILE A 14 -17.87 1.14 3.89
CA ILE A 14 -16.47 1.16 4.34
C ILE A 14 -15.80 -0.20 4.15
N GLU A 15 -16.49 -1.30 4.47
CA GLU A 15 -15.96 -2.66 4.28
C GLU A 15 -15.71 -2.95 2.80
N GLN A 16 -16.65 -2.62 1.92
CA GLN A 16 -16.46 -2.78 0.47
C GLN A 16 -15.30 -1.94 -0.07
N LEU A 17 -15.16 -0.70 0.39
CA LEU A 17 -14.03 0.15 0.00
C LEU A 17 -12.70 -0.38 0.54
N THR A 18 -12.69 -0.93 1.75
CA THR A 18 -11.51 -1.55 2.37
C THR A 18 -11.06 -2.77 1.57
N ASP A 19 -12.01 -3.62 1.18
CA ASP A 19 -11.75 -4.78 0.32
C ASP A 19 -11.25 -4.35 -1.06
N GLU A 20 -11.85 -3.31 -1.64
CA GLU A 20 -11.45 -2.77 -2.94
C GLU A 20 -10.03 -2.20 -2.92
N ILE A 21 -9.63 -1.48 -1.86
CA ILE A 21 -8.25 -1.02 -1.67
C ILE A 21 -7.28 -2.20 -1.68
N ASN A 22 -7.58 -3.24 -0.91
CA ASN A 22 -6.73 -4.44 -0.85
C ASN A 22 -6.71 -5.18 -2.19
N ARG A 23 -7.85 -5.26 -2.89
CA ARG A 23 -7.95 -5.87 -4.22
C ARG A 23 -7.07 -5.13 -5.23
N ILE A 24 -7.12 -3.79 -5.27
CA ILE A 24 -6.29 -2.98 -6.16
C ILE A 24 -4.81 -3.18 -5.84
N ALA A 25 -4.42 -3.11 -4.57
CA ALA A 25 -3.04 -3.33 -4.13
C ALA A 25 -2.49 -4.69 -4.56
N ASP A 26 -3.32 -5.73 -4.50
CA ASP A 26 -2.97 -7.09 -4.84
C ASP A 26 -2.95 -7.37 -6.35
N GLN A 27 -3.86 -6.74 -7.11
CA GLN A 27 -4.03 -7.02 -8.54
C GLN A 27 -3.24 -6.08 -9.45
N ALA A 28 -2.79 -4.92 -8.96
CA ALA A 28 -1.95 -4.01 -9.72
C ALA A 28 -0.58 -4.64 -10.02
N GLN A 29 -0.46 -5.19 -11.23
CA GLN A 29 0.74 -5.88 -11.69
C GLN A 29 1.25 -5.33 -13.00
N TYR A 30 2.57 -5.36 -13.16
CA TYR A 30 3.26 -5.16 -14.43
C TYR A 30 4.20 -6.32 -14.68
N ASN A 31 4.06 -7.00 -15.82
CA ASN A 31 4.88 -8.17 -16.17
C ASN A 31 4.94 -9.22 -15.04
N GLN A 32 3.78 -9.58 -14.47
CA GLN A 32 3.63 -10.50 -13.33
C GLN A 32 4.25 -10.03 -12.00
N MET A 33 4.74 -8.80 -11.93
CA MET A 33 5.25 -8.22 -10.70
C MET A 33 4.21 -7.33 -10.03
N HIS A 34 3.97 -7.55 -8.75
CA HIS A 34 3.11 -6.71 -7.94
C HIS A 34 3.76 -5.35 -7.70
N MET A 35 3.03 -4.29 -8.06
CA MET A 35 3.53 -2.92 -7.95
C MET A 35 3.14 -2.27 -6.62
N LEU A 36 1.90 -2.52 -6.16
CA LEU A 36 1.27 -1.85 -5.03
C LEU A 36 1.15 -2.74 -3.78
N SER A 37 1.80 -3.90 -3.79
CA SER A 37 1.92 -4.77 -2.62
C SER A 37 3.34 -5.33 -2.51
N ASN A 38 3.74 -5.69 -1.29
CA ASN A 38 5.09 -6.17 -1.02
C ASN A 38 5.37 -7.60 -1.53
N LYS A 39 4.41 -8.25 -2.20
CA LYS A 39 4.51 -9.64 -2.69
C LYS A 39 5.70 -9.87 -3.63
N SER A 40 6.07 -8.86 -4.40
CA SER A 40 7.17 -8.92 -5.38
C SER A 40 8.44 -8.19 -4.94
N ALA A 41 8.45 -7.64 -3.74
CA ALA A 41 9.41 -6.61 -3.40
C ALA A 41 10.84 -7.16 -3.21
N SER A 42 10.98 -8.35 -2.63
CA SER A 42 12.28 -9.03 -2.52
C SER A 42 12.92 -9.37 -3.87
N GLN A 43 12.12 -9.47 -4.94
CA GLN A 43 12.60 -9.81 -6.27
C GLN A 43 12.96 -8.56 -7.09
N ASN A 44 12.38 -7.40 -6.75
CA ASN A 44 12.44 -6.20 -7.59
C ASN A 44 13.06 -4.97 -6.94
N VAL A 45 13.19 -4.95 -5.61
CA VAL A 45 13.86 -3.87 -4.92
C VAL A 45 15.35 -4.19 -4.94
N ARG A 46 16.00 -3.80 -6.03
CA ARG A 46 17.43 -3.57 -6.04
C ARG A 46 17.66 -2.08 -5.86
N THR A 47 18.71 -1.70 -5.15
CA THR A 47 19.19 -0.32 -5.00
C THR A 47 19.91 0.13 -6.26
N ALA A 48 19.93 1.44 -6.50
CA ALA A 48 20.45 1.96 -7.75
C ALA A 48 21.92 1.61 -7.98
N GLU A 49 22.64 1.69 -6.86
CA GLU A 49 24.01 1.32 -6.65
C GLU A 49 24.27 -0.15 -7.02
N GLU A 50 23.39 -1.09 -6.65
CA GLU A 50 23.53 -2.52 -6.98
C GLU A 50 23.46 -2.82 -8.49
N LEU A 51 22.92 -1.91 -9.30
CA LEU A 51 22.91 -2.03 -10.76
C LEU A 51 23.93 -1.13 -11.45
N GLY A 52 24.82 -0.47 -10.69
CA GLY A 52 25.82 0.45 -11.23
C GLY A 52 25.22 1.73 -11.82
N MET A 53 24.00 2.10 -11.41
CA MET A 53 23.30 3.28 -11.89
C MET A 53 23.44 4.43 -10.88
N GLN A 54 23.46 5.67 -11.38
CA GLN A 54 23.53 6.90 -10.57
C GLN A 54 22.25 7.71 -10.78
N PRO A 55 21.11 7.29 -10.21
CA PRO A 55 19.88 8.01 -10.43
C PRO A 55 19.89 9.34 -9.68
N ALA A 56 19.08 10.27 -10.16
CA ALA A 56 18.75 11.46 -9.39
C ALA A 56 18.27 11.07 -7.97
N LYS A 57 18.68 11.85 -6.96
CA LYS A 57 18.37 11.58 -5.54
C LYS A 57 16.89 11.26 -5.35
N ILE A 58 16.61 10.08 -4.80
CA ILE A 58 15.25 9.68 -4.43
C ILE A 58 14.84 10.43 -3.16
N ASN A 59 13.91 11.38 -3.29
CA ASN A 59 13.34 12.07 -2.14
C ASN A 59 12.28 11.16 -1.49
N THR A 60 12.68 10.38 -0.50
CA THR A 60 11.73 9.61 0.31
C THR A 60 11.14 10.53 1.39
N PRO A 61 9.82 10.75 1.43
CA PRO A 61 9.17 11.51 2.49
C PRO A 61 9.49 10.93 3.87
N ALA A 62 9.53 11.77 4.90
CA ALA A 62 9.81 11.32 6.27
C ALA A 62 8.81 10.27 6.77
N SER A 63 7.54 10.33 6.33
CA SER A 63 6.50 9.35 6.63
C SER A 63 6.79 7.94 6.08
N LEU A 64 7.71 7.83 5.11
CA LEU A 64 8.12 6.58 4.48
C LEU A 64 9.57 6.22 4.86
N SER A 65 10.15 6.90 5.84
CA SER A 65 11.50 6.59 6.32
C SER A 65 11.54 5.19 6.93
N GLY A 66 12.44 4.34 6.44
CA GLY A 66 12.54 2.94 6.86
C GLY A 66 11.56 1.99 6.16
N SER A 67 10.58 2.51 5.41
CA SER A 67 9.68 1.69 4.59
C SER A 67 10.41 1.16 3.37
N GLN A 68 10.27 -0.14 3.11
CA GLN A 68 10.74 -0.74 1.87
C GLN A 68 9.77 -0.41 0.73
N ALA A 69 10.29 -0.02 -0.44
CA ALA A 69 9.47 0.06 -1.64
C ALA A 69 8.88 -1.33 -1.98
N SER A 70 7.70 -1.37 -2.57
CA SER A 70 7.15 -2.58 -3.20
C SER A 70 7.78 -2.82 -4.57
N TRP A 71 8.03 -1.73 -5.30
CA TRP A 71 8.65 -1.75 -6.61
C TRP A 71 9.48 -0.49 -6.85
N THR A 72 10.62 -0.61 -7.54
CA THR A 72 11.40 0.55 -7.99
C THR A 72 11.42 0.57 -9.51
N LEU A 73 10.73 1.53 -10.10
CA LEU A 73 10.81 1.79 -11.54
C LEU A 73 12.08 2.58 -11.84
N ARG A 74 12.81 2.15 -12.86
CA ARG A 74 14.02 2.84 -13.33
C ARG A 74 13.89 3.14 -14.79
N VAL A 75 14.13 4.40 -15.13
CA VAL A 75 14.07 4.88 -16.51
C VAL A 75 15.42 5.49 -16.85
N HIS A 76 16.10 4.94 -17.84
CA HIS A 76 17.30 5.56 -18.40
C HIS A 76 16.91 6.83 -19.15
N VAL A 77 17.57 7.96 -18.87
CA VAL A 77 17.14 9.28 -19.36
C VAL A 77 18.22 10.09 -20.07
N GLY A 78 19.43 9.54 -20.21
CA GLY A 78 20.54 10.25 -20.82
C GLY A 78 21.36 9.41 -21.78
N ALA A 79 22.50 9.94 -22.19
CA ALA A 79 23.41 9.25 -23.11
C ALA A 79 24.35 8.27 -22.39
N ASN A 80 24.51 8.43 -21.06
CA ASN A 80 25.42 7.63 -20.25
C ASN A 80 24.68 6.48 -19.58
N GLN A 81 25.27 5.28 -19.56
CA GLN A 81 24.66 4.03 -19.07
C GLN A 81 24.12 4.11 -17.63
N ASP A 82 24.69 4.98 -16.81
CA ASP A 82 24.37 5.19 -15.41
C ASP A 82 23.32 6.29 -15.16
N GLU A 83 22.94 7.06 -16.19
CA GLU A 83 22.00 8.17 -16.07
C GLU A 83 20.56 7.68 -16.08
N ALA A 84 19.89 7.78 -14.93
CA ALA A 84 18.52 7.29 -14.78
C ALA A 84 17.68 8.10 -13.79
N ILE A 85 16.37 7.92 -13.88
CA ILE A 85 15.41 8.31 -12.86
C ILE A 85 14.94 7.04 -12.16
N ALA A 86 14.98 7.04 -10.83
CA ALA A 86 14.42 5.99 -9.99
C ALA A 86 13.16 6.49 -9.29
N VAL A 87 12.08 5.71 -9.37
CA VAL A 87 10.80 5.97 -8.70
C VAL A 87 10.48 4.81 -7.79
N ASN A 88 10.47 5.06 -6.48
CA ASN A 88 10.01 4.07 -5.50
C ASN A 88 8.49 4.11 -5.39
N ILE A 89 7.87 2.96 -5.59
CA ILE A 89 6.45 2.71 -5.44
C ILE A 89 6.29 1.85 -4.20
N TYR A 90 5.50 2.32 -3.23
CA TYR A 90 5.29 1.66 -1.94
C TYR A 90 3.98 0.88 -1.92
N ALA A 91 3.84 -0.02 -0.95
CA ALA A 91 2.62 -0.79 -0.78
C ALA A 91 1.44 0.14 -0.45
N ALA A 92 0.31 -0.10 -1.08
CA ALA A 92 -0.90 0.72 -0.96
C ALA A 92 -2.11 -0.10 -0.47
N ASN A 93 -1.87 -1.21 0.23
CA ASN A 93 -2.94 -1.91 0.94
C ASN A 93 -3.30 -1.16 2.23
N VAL A 94 -4.46 -1.49 2.80
CA VAL A 94 -5.02 -0.82 3.99
C VAL A 94 -4.00 -0.76 5.13
N ALA A 95 -3.29 -1.85 5.39
CA ALA A 95 -2.30 -1.89 6.47
C ALA A 95 -1.14 -0.90 6.27
N ASN A 96 -0.72 -0.63 5.03
CA ASN A 96 0.40 0.29 4.74
C ASN A 96 -0.06 1.74 4.55
N LEU A 97 -1.31 1.97 4.13
CA LEU A 97 -1.86 3.33 3.98
C LEU A 97 -2.18 3.96 5.34
N PHE A 98 -2.63 3.17 6.32
CA PHE A 98 -3.10 3.66 7.61
C PHE A 98 -2.18 3.30 8.79
N SER A 99 -1.01 2.71 8.54
CA SER A 99 -0.04 2.33 9.60
C SER A 99 0.46 3.49 10.47
N GLY A 100 0.30 4.75 10.03
CA GLY A 100 0.65 5.95 10.80
C GLY A 100 -0.49 6.59 11.58
N GLU A 101 -1.74 6.17 11.34
CA GLU A 101 -2.95 6.71 11.96
C GLU A 101 -3.81 5.56 12.49
N GLY A 102 -3.52 5.08 13.70
CA GLY A 102 -4.50 4.35 14.51
C GLY A 102 -5.11 3.07 13.92
N ALA A 103 -4.43 2.37 12.99
CA ALA A 103 -4.89 1.12 12.35
C ALA A 103 -5.03 -0.11 13.28
N GLN A 104 -5.41 0.09 14.55
CA GLN A 104 -5.78 -0.94 15.50
C GLN A 104 -7.29 -1.04 15.76
N THR A 105 -8.15 -0.19 15.17
CA THR A 105 -9.59 -0.19 15.52
C THR A 105 -10.49 -1.03 14.62
N ALA A 106 -10.00 -1.64 13.53
CA ALA A 106 -10.81 -2.51 12.68
C ALA A 106 -10.84 -3.99 13.11
N GLN A 107 -10.16 -4.36 14.21
CA GLN A 107 -10.33 -5.65 14.86
C GLN A 107 -10.98 -5.46 16.23
N ALA A 108 -12.27 -5.15 16.26
CA ALA A 108 -13.06 -5.17 17.48
C ALA A 108 -14.45 -5.79 17.24
N ALA A 109 -14.48 -7.10 17.50
CA ALA A 109 -15.61 -7.95 17.89
C ALA A 109 -16.64 -8.41 16.82
N PRO A 110 -16.96 -9.71 16.77
CA PRO A 110 -18.23 -10.14 16.20
C PRO A 110 -19.35 -9.58 17.07
N VAL A 111 -20.33 -8.93 16.46
CA VAL A 111 -21.57 -8.51 17.13
C VAL A 111 -22.28 -9.80 17.58
N GLN A 112 -22.15 -10.16 18.86
CA GLN A 112 -23.03 -11.15 19.47
C GLN A 112 -24.44 -10.56 19.48
N GLU A 113 -25.32 -11.10 18.64
CA GLU A 113 -26.75 -10.93 18.75
C GLU A 113 -27.17 -11.22 20.20
N GLY A 114 -27.60 -10.17 20.90
CA GLY A 114 -28.16 -10.29 22.23
C GLY A 114 -29.36 -11.24 22.18
N VAL A 115 -29.23 -12.37 22.85
CA VAL A 115 -30.31 -13.29 23.19
C VAL A 115 -31.45 -12.52 23.85
N GLN A 116 -32.65 -12.65 23.25
CA GLN A 116 -33.93 -12.37 23.90
C GLN A 116 -33.99 -13.11 25.24
N GLN A 117 -34.31 -12.40 26.33
CA GLN A 117 -34.89 -12.99 27.53
C GLN A 117 -35.91 -12.01 28.12
N GLU A 118 -37.16 -12.50 28.10
CA GLU A 118 -38.41 -12.14 28.82
C GLU A 118 -38.81 -10.69 29.05
#